data_AF-A0A953AN66-F1
#
_entry.id   AF-A0A953AN66-F1
#
_cell.length_a   1.000
_cell.length_b   1.000
_cell.length_c   1.000
_cell.angle_alpha   90.00
_cell.angle_beta   90.00
_cell.angle_gamma   90.00
#
_symmetry.space_group_name_H-M   'P 1'
#
loop_
_entity.id
_entity.type
_entity.pdbx_description
1 polymer ?
#
loop_
_entity_poly.entity_id
_entity_poly.type
_entity_poly.pdbx_seq_one_letter_code
_entity_poly.pdbx_strand_id
1 'polypeptide(L)'
;MRRYFLRKLFIYGLTFVVAVTVDWAIPHLMPGNPVLTLMSRIQIQDPHVAQHVYDHYMRAFNLDLPLWKQYAYFWVSLVHGDLGTSILEFPSPVTSIIAHAAPYTLGLLVPAILLSW
;
A
#
# COMPACT_ATOMS: atom_id res chain seq x y z
N MET A 1 -36.67 2.29 7.90
CA MET A 1 -35.83 1.90 6.74
C MET A 1 -34.77 2.96 6.38
N ARG A 2 -35.11 4.14 5.82
CA ARG A 2 -34.11 5.17 5.40
C ARG A 2 -33.10 5.58 6.49
N ARG A 3 -33.55 5.86 7.72
CA ARG A 3 -32.67 6.23 8.85
C ARG A 3 -31.71 5.11 9.27
N TYR A 4 -32.14 3.85 9.12
CA TYR A 4 -31.31 2.67 9.40
C TYR A 4 -30.24 2.48 8.31
N PHE A 5 -30.63 2.59 7.03
CA PHE A 5 -29.69 2.52 5.91
C PHE A 5 -28.63 3.64 5.97
N LEU A 6 -29.05 4.89 6.24
CA LEU A 6 -28.11 6.01 6.40
C LEU A 6 -27.14 5.80 7.56
N ARG A 7 -27.63 5.31 8.71
CA ARG A 7 -26.77 4.99 9.86
C ARG A 7 -25.76 3.90 9.52
N LYS A 8 -26.18 2.83 8.83
CA LYS A 8 -25.27 1.76 8.41
C LYS A 8 -24.23 2.25 7.41
N LEU A 9 -24.64 3.01 6.40
CA LEU A 9 -23.73 3.56 5.40
C LEU A 9 -22.69 4.47 6.04
N PHE A 10 -23.10 5.31 7.00
CA PHE A 10 -22.19 6.16 7.76
C PHE A 10 -21.19 5.34 8.57
N ILE A 11 -21.64 4.31 9.29
CA ILE A 11 -20.76 3.44 10.07
C ILE A 11 -19.76 2.74 9.16
N TYR A 12 -20.20 2.14 8.04
CA TYR A 12 -19.30 1.47 7.11
C TYR A 12 -18.32 2.42 6.45
N GLY A 13 -18.76 3.64 6.07
CA GLY A 13 -17.87 4.67 5.55
C GLY A 13 -16.82 5.10 6.59
N LEU A 14 -17.23 5.30 7.84
CA LEU A 14 -16.31 5.64 8.92
C LEU A 14 -15.30 4.51 9.18
N THR A 15 -15.78 3.25 9.26
CA THR A 15 -14.92 2.08 9.42
C THR A 15 -13.92 1.97 8.27
N PHE A 16 -14.35 2.18 7.03
CA PHE A 16 -13.48 2.18 5.86
C PHE A 16 -12.39 3.26 5.96
N VAL A 17 -12.76 4.50 6.29
CA VAL A 17 -11.79 5.60 6.44
C VAL A 17 -10.78 5.31 7.54
N VAL A 18 -11.23 4.78 8.68
CA VAL A 18 -10.33 4.41 9.78
C VAL A 18 -9.41 3.27 9.35
N ALA A 19 -9.93 2.21 8.73
CA ALA A 19 -9.12 1.08 8.27
C ALA A 19 -8.05 1.53 7.27
N VAL A 20 -8.43 2.27 6.23
CA VAL A 20 -7.49 2.81 5.22
C VAL A 20 -6.43 3.71 5.85
N THR A 21 -6.81 4.52 6.84
CA THR A 21 -5.86 5.38 7.55
C THR A 21 -4.87 4.57 8.37
N VAL A 22 -5.33 3.49 9.01
CA VAL A 22 -4.48 2.56 9.75
C VAL A 22 -3.52 1.84 8.81
N ASP A 23 -4.01 1.35 7.67
CA ASP A 23 -3.19 0.67 6.66
C ASP A 23 -2.09 1.57 6.10
N TRP A 24 -2.37 2.87 5.94
CA TRP A 24 -1.35 3.86 5.61
C TRP A 24 -0.40 4.13 6.78
N ALA A 25 -0.92 4.30 8.00
CA ALA A 25 -0.12 4.72 9.14
C ALA A 25 0.87 3.65 9.62
N ILE A 26 0.49 2.37 9.64
CA ILE A 26 1.35 1.27 10.11
C ILE A 26 2.74 1.30 9.45
N PRO A 27 2.88 1.23 8.11
CA PRO A 27 4.19 1.22 7.47
C PRO A 27 4.96 2.54 7.63
N HIS A 28 4.28 3.68 7.76
CA HIS A 28 4.93 4.99 7.96
C HIS A 28 5.43 5.20 9.40
N LEU A 29 4.83 4.50 10.37
CA LEU A 29 5.24 4.51 11.77
C LEU A 29 6.29 3.43 12.09
N MET A 30 6.43 2.42 11.21
CA MET A 30 7.46 1.40 11.37
C MET A 30 8.86 2.02 11.29
N PRO A 31 9.77 1.66 12.22
CA PRO A 31 11.13 2.17 12.16
C PRO A 31 11.86 1.58 10.96
N GLY A 32 12.54 2.44 10.20
CA GLY A 32 13.32 2.06 9.02
C GLY A 32 12.86 2.77 7.76
N ASN A 33 13.78 2.93 6.80
CA ASN A 33 13.45 3.51 5.50
C ASN A 33 13.34 2.39 4.45
N PRO A 34 12.16 2.18 3.84
CA PRO A 34 11.97 1.10 2.87
C PRO A 34 12.84 1.28 1.62
N VAL A 35 13.19 2.52 1.26
CA VAL A 35 14.13 2.82 0.16
C VAL A 35 15.53 2.34 0.50
N LEU A 36 15.99 2.48 1.75
CA LEU A 36 17.29 1.94 2.16
C LEU A 36 17.32 0.40 2.07
N THR A 37 16.22 -0.26 2.40
CA THR A 37 16.07 -1.71 2.25
C THR A 37 16.06 -2.13 0.77
N LEU A 38 15.47 -1.33 -0.12
CA LEU A 38 15.55 -1.57 -1.56
C LEU A 38 16.99 -1.38 -2.05
N MET A 39 17.67 -0.31 -1.64
CA MET A 39 19.05 -0.02 -2.06
C MET A 39 20.06 -1.08 -1.61
N SER A 40 19.89 -1.64 -0.40
CA SER A 40 20.77 -2.71 0.09
C SER A 40 20.71 -3.98 -0.77
N ARG A 41 19.59 -4.20 -1.48
CA ARG A 41 19.45 -5.31 -2.44
C ARG A 41 20.16 -5.05 -3.78
N ILE A 42 20.29 -3.78 -4.18
CA ILE A 42 20.86 -3.38 -5.49
C ILE A 42 22.42 -3.33 -5.43
N GLN A 43 23.02 -3.41 -4.24
CA GLN A 43 24.48 -3.49 -4.01
C GLN A 43 25.32 -2.46 -4.81
N ILE A 44 24.88 -1.20 -4.81
CA ILE A 44 25.61 -0.11 -5.47
C ILE A 44 26.87 0.23 -4.67
N GLN A 45 28.05 0.04 -5.27
CA GLN A 45 29.35 0.27 -4.63
C GLN A 45 29.78 1.74 -4.63
N ASP A 46 29.34 2.52 -5.62
CA ASP A 46 29.67 3.94 -5.73
C ASP A 46 28.73 4.79 -4.86
N PRO A 47 29.23 5.51 -3.84
CA PRO A 47 28.43 6.35 -2.96
C PRO A 47 27.65 7.45 -3.67
N HIS A 48 28.19 8.03 -4.75
CA HIS A 48 27.49 9.09 -5.50
C HIS A 48 26.29 8.52 -6.24
N VAL A 49 26.46 7.37 -6.88
CA VAL A 49 25.37 6.68 -7.59
C VAL A 49 24.31 6.22 -6.58
N ALA A 50 24.72 5.71 -5.42
CA ALA A 50 23.79 5.32 -4.36
C ALA A 50 22.92 6.50 -3.92
N GLN A 51 23.50 7.68 -3.67
CA GLN A 51 22.73 8.86 -3.27
C GLN A 51 21.74 9.31 -4.36
N HIS A 52 22.16 9.30 -5.63
CA HIS A 52 21.25 9.65 -6.73
C HIS A 52 20.07 8.69 -6.85
N VAL A 53 20.32 7.39 -6.67
CA VAL A 53 19.28 6.36 -6.70
C VAL A 53 18.35 6.49 -5.49
N TYR A 54 18.89 6.78 -4.30
CA TYR A 54 18.10 7.08 -3.11
C TYR A 54 17.11 8.22 -3.35
N ASP A 55 17.61 9.37 -3.80
CA ASP A 55 16.78 10.56 -4.04
C ASP A 55 15.73 10.31 -5.13
N HIS A 56 16.08 9.52 -6.15
CA HIS A 56 15.14 9.12 -7.19
C HIS A 56 13.98 8.31 -6.62
N TYR A 57 14.26 7.29 -5.81
CA TYR A 57 13.22 6.46 -5.20
C TYR A 57 12.39 7.21 -4.16
N MET A 58 13.02 8.07 -3.35
CA MET A 58 12.29 8.92 -2.41
C MET A 58 11.24 9.78 -3.11
N ARG A 59 11.59 10.37 -4.26
CA ARG A 59 10.64 11.13 -5.09
C ARG A 59 9.61 10.24 -5.79
N ALA A 60 10.02 9.11 -6.35
CA ALA A 60 9.12 8.19 -7.04
C ALA A 60 8.00 7.67 -6.12
N PHE A 61 8.31 7.45 -4.84
CA PHE A 61 7.34 7.03 -3.83
C PHE A 61 6.72 8.19 -3.03
N ASN A 62 7.00 9.45 -3.39
CA ASN A 62 6.55 10.66 -2.68
C ASN A 62 6.95 10.72 -1.20
N LEU A 63 7.99 9.99 -0.79
CA LEU A 63 8.47 9.92 0.60
C LEU A 63 9.25 11.18 1.00
N ASP A 64 9.60 12.03 0.05
CA ASP A 64 10.21 13.35 0.25
C ASP A 64 9.20 14.44 0.65
N LEU A 65 7.90 14.18 0.49
CA LEU A 65 6.85 15.14 0.83
C LEU A 65 6.51 15.14 2.34
N PRO A 66 5.94 16.23 2.88
CA PRO A 66 5.36 16.24 4.22
C PRO A 66 4.28 15.15 4.38
N LEU A 67 4.18 14.53 5.56
CA LEU A 67 3.27 13.41 5.84
C LEU A 67 1.81 13.66 5.43
N TRP A 68 1.30 14.87 5.65
CA TRP A 68 -0.07 15.21 5.25
C TRP A 68 -0.28 15.18 3.73
N LYS A 69 0.73 15.53 2.93
CA LYS A 69 0.69 15.40 1.47
C LYS A 69 0.75 13.94 1.07
N GLN A 70 1.63 13.14 1.68
CA GLN A 70 1.72 11.70 1.44
C GLN A 70 0.37 11.02 1.65
N TYR A 71 -0.31 11.35 2.76
CA TYR A 71 -1.65 10.85 3.06
C TYR A 71 -2.70 11.31 2.04
N ALA A 72 -2.68 12.58 1.63
CA ALA A 72 -3.60 13.09 0.60
C ALA A 72 -3.38 12.39 -0.75
N TYR A 73 -2.13 12.22 -1.18
CA TYR A 73 -1.80 11.48 -2.40
C TYR A 73 -2.27 10.04 -2.33
N PHE A 74 -2.07 9.35 -1.20
CA PHE A 74 -2.54 7.99 -1.00
C PHE A 74 -4.06 7.88 -1.19
N TRP A 75 -4.84 8.79 -0.62
CA TRP A 75 -6.30 8.82 -0.81
C TRP A 75 -6.70 9.08 -2.26
N VAL A 76 -6.03 10.01 -2.94
CA VAL A 76 -6.29 10.31 -4.36
C VAL A 76 -6.02 9.08 -5.21
N SER A 77 -4.86 8.44 -5.06
CA SER A 77 -4.51 7.22 -5.79
C SER A 77 -5.50 6.08 -5.50
N LEU A 78 -5.86 5.86 -4.23
CA LEU A 78 -6.80 4.82 -3.83
C LEU A 78 -8.18 4.99 -4.48
N VAL A 79 -8.72 6.21 -4.52
CA VAL A 79 -10.02 6.49 -5.14
C VAL A 79 -9.98 6.30 -6.66
N HIS A 80 -8.82 6.48 -7.30
CA HIS A 80 -8.63 6.18 -8.72
C HIS A 80 -8.32 4.70 -9.00
N GLY A 81 -8.25 3.86 -7.96
CA GLY A 81 -7.90 2.45 -8.07
C GLY A 81 -6.41 2.19 -8.30
N ASP A 82 -5.58 3.22 -8.13
CA ASP A 82 -4.12 3.10 -8.20
C ASP A 82 -3.56 2.75 -6.82
N LEU A 83 -3.10 1.50 -6.69
CA LEU A 83 -2.43 1.01 -5.48
C LEU A 83 -0.92 1.29 -5.49
N GLY A 84 -0.40 1.92 -6.54
CA GLY A 84 1.01 2.23 -6.73
C GLY A 84 1.87 1.02 -7.10
N THR A 85 3.17 1.24 -7.02
CA THR A 85 4.22 0.24 -7.30
C THR A 85 4.77 -0.34 -6.00
N SER A 86 5.07 -1.64 -6.00
CA SER A 86 5.69 -2.29 -4.86
C SER A 86 7.10 -1.77 -4.62
N ILE A 87 7.40 -1.37 -3.37
CA ILE A 87 8.76 -0.99 -2.97
C ILE A 87 9.66 -2.23 -2.89
N LEU A 88 9.11 -3.39 -2.51
CA LEU A 88 9.86 -4.63 -2.33
C LEU A 88 10.10 -5.38 -3.65
N GLU A 89 9.18 -5.23 -4.60
CA GLU A 89 9.19 -5.87 -5.92
C GLU A 89 9.16 -4.81 -7.03
N PHE A 90 9.93 -3.74 -6.87
CA PHE A 90 10.01 -2.69 -7.88
C PHE A 90 10.56 -3.23 -9.22
N PRO A 91 9.97 -2.90 -10.39
CA PRO A 91 8.93 -1.90 -10.66
C PRO A 91 7.49 -2.45 -10.77
N SER A 92 7.18 -3.60 -10.17
CA SER A 92 5.86 -4.25 -10.34
C SER A 92 4.72 -3.45 -9.68
N PRO A 93 3.60 -3.21 -10.37
CA PRO A 93 2.42 -2.59 -9.77
C PRO A 93 1.80 -3.51 -8.72
N VAL A 94 1.30 -2.95 -7.63
CA VAL A 94 0.69 -3.74 -6.53
C VAL A 94 -0.52 -4.53 -7.03
N THR A 95 -1.28 -3.96 -7.97
CA THR A 95 -2.44 -4.62 -8.58
C THR A 95 -2.06 -5.91 -9.32
N SER A 96 -0.91 -5.97 -10.00
CA SER A 96 -0.48 -7.21 -10.67
C SER A 96 -0.04 -8.28 -9.69
N ILE A 97 0.61 -7.89 -8.59
CA ILE A 97 1.01 -8.80 -7.52
C ILE A 97 -0.23 -9.43 -6.89
N ILE A 98 -1.24 -8.60 -6.57
CA ILE A 98 -2.52 -9.08 -6.03
C ILE A 98 -3.22 -9.98 -7.04
N ALA A 99 -3.30 -9.59 -8.31
CA ALA A 99 -3.94 -10.39 -9.35
C ALA A 99 -3.27 -11.75 -9.55
N HIS A 100 -1.95 -11.83 -9.39
CA HIS A 100 -1.20 -13.07 -9.45
C HIS A 100 -1.47 -13.99 -8.24
N ALA A 101 -1.57 -13.41 -7.04
CA ALA A 101 -1.81 -14.16 -5.81
C ALA A 101 -3.29 -14.58 -5.63
N ALA A 102 -4.23 -13.77 -6.12
CA ALA A 102 -5.67 -13.93 -5.89
C ALA A 102 -6.23 -15.33 -6.22
N PRO A 103 -5.88 -15.98 -7.36
CA PRO A 103 -6.39 -17.31 -7.67
C PRO A 103 -6.00 -18.37 -6.63
N TYR A 104 -4.78 -18.29 -6.09
CA TYR A 104 -4.31 -19.22 -5.08
C TYR A 104 -5.03 -19.00 -3.74
N THR A 105 -5.21 -17.74 -3.34
CA THR A 105 -5.98 -17.41 -2.13
C THR A 105 -7.43 -17.87 -2.25
N LEU A 106 -8.08 -17.63 -3.38
CA LEU A 106 -9.46 -18.08 -3.62
C LEU A 106 -9.54 -19.62 -3.69
N GLY A 107 -8.56 -20.26 -4.30
CA GLY A 107 -8.47 -21.73 -4.38
C GLY A 107 -8.36 -22.39 -3.00
N LEU A 108 -7.79 -21.72 -2.00
CA LEU A 108 -7.74 -22.19 -0.61
C LEU A 108 -8.98 -21.77 0.19
N LEU A 109 -9.41 -20.53 0.05
CA LEU A 109 -10.48 -19.93 0.85
C LEU A 109 -11.84 -20.57 0.54
N VAL A 110 -12.14 -20.82 -0.75
CA VAL A 110 -13.45 -21.36 -1.15
C VAL A 110 -13.69 -22.76 -0.57
N PRO A 111 -12.80 -23.75 -0.73
CA PRO A 111 -12.98 -25.06 -0.11
C PRO A 111 -13.02 -24.99 1.42
N ALA A 112 -12.18 -24.16 2.04
CA ALA A 112 -12.16 -24.00 3.49
C ALA A 112 -13.51 -23.49 4.04
N ILE A 113 -14.12 -22.50 3.39
CA ILE A 113 -15.46 -22.00 3.76
C ILE A 113 -16.53 -23.07 3.55
N LEU A 114 -16.46 -23.83 2.44
CA LEU A 114 -17.44 -24.87 2.13
C LEU A 114 -17.37 -26.06 3.11
N LEU A 115 -16.17 -26.43 3.54
CA LEU A 115 -15.92 -27.55 4.48
C LEU A 115 -16.02 -27.14 5.95
N SER A 116 -16.07 -25.84 6.25
CA SER A 116 -16.18 -25.30 7.61
C SER A 116 -17.57 -25.48 8.24
N TRP A 117 -18.55 -25.98 7.48
CA TRP A 117 -19.91 -26.28 7.92
C TRP A 117 -20.07 -27.78 8.18
#